data_AF-A0A7H9SSR5-F1
#
_entry.id   AF-A0A7H9SSR5-F1
#
_cell.length_a   1.000
_cell.length_b   1.000
_cell.length_c   1.000
_cell.angle_alpha   90.00
_cell.angle_beta   90.00
_cell.angle_gamma   90.00
#
_symmetry.space_group_name_H-M   'P 1'
#
loop_
_entity.id
_entity.type
_entity.pdbx_description
1 polymer ?
#
loop_
_entity_poly.entity_id
_entity_poly.type
_entity_poly.pdbx_seq_one_letter_code
_entity_poly.pdbx_strand_id
1 'polypeptide(L)'
;PKEAVKRSHGGCGNTQPEVRQQALQLWGTWKMPKDEENEGSSQEKRQITPEMALNVFRSMSSAEIRDLGLSNDYARPDWLIITVLPVPPPPVRPSISMDGTSTGMRGEDDLTYKLGDIIRANGNVKQAQQEGSPAHILQDFEQLLQYHVATYMDNDIAGVPQALQKSGRPVKSIRARLKGKEGRLRGNLMGKRVDFSARTVITGDPNLSLDEVGVPRSIARTLTYPETVTPYNIGKLHQLVQNGPNEHPGAKYVIR
;
A
#
# COMPACT_ATOMS: atom_id res chain seq x y z
N PRO A 1 -57.81 -12.34 -15.21
CA PRO A 1 -56.48 -11.99 -14.66
C PRO A 1 -55.40 -12.88 -15.31
N LYS A 2 -54.73 -12.36 -16.34
CA LYS A 2 -53.64 -13.09 -17.02
C LYS A 2 -52.47 -13.20 -16.04
N GLU A 3 -52.10 -14.42 -15.66
CA GLU A 3 -50.87 -14.68 -14.92
C GLU A 3 -49.70 -14.00 -15.63
N ALA A 4 -49.01 -13.11 -14.90
CA ALA A 4 -47.79 -12.51 -15.40
C ALA A 4 -46.80 -13.65 -15.64
N VAL A 5 -46.42 -13.83 -16.91
CA VAL A 5 -45.37 -14.79 -17.32
C VAL A 5 -44.15 -14.54 -16.45
N LYS A 6 -43.85 -15.46 -15.52
CA LYS A 6 -42.64 -15.41 -14.70
C LYS A 6 -41.46 -15.41 -15.68
N ARG A 7 -40.82 -14.26 -15.87
CA ARG A 7 -39.61 -14.15 -16.67
C ARG A 7 -38.54 -15.00 -15.99
N SER A 8 -38.27 -16.18 -16.54
CA SER A 8 -37.16 -17.02 -16.13
C SER A 8 -35.86 -16.27 -16.37
N HIS A 9 -35.02 -16.17 -15.35
CA HIS A 9 -33.74 -15.46 -15.40
C HIS A 9 -32.65 -16.27 -16.14
N GLY A 10 -33.02 -17.39 -16.79
CA GLY A 10 -32.09 -18.23 -17.58
C GLY A 10 -31.03 -18.98 -16.75
N GLY A 11 -31.19 -19.06 -15.43
CA GLY A 11 -30.17 -19.65 -14.54
C GLY A 11 -30.15 -21.18 -14.53
N CYS A 12 -29.06 -21.76 -14.02
CA CYS A 12 -28.82 -23.21 -13.94
C CYS A 12 -29.66 -23.96 -12.88
N GLY A 13 -30.46 -23.25 -12.07
CA GLY A 13 -31.33 -23.85 -11.06
C GLY A 13 -30.63 -24.28 -9.75
N ASN A 14 -29.30 -24.13 -9.64
CA ASN A 14 -28.56 -24.47 -8.43
C ASN A 14 -28.89 -23.53 -7.26
N THR A 15 -28.97 -24.11 -6.05
CA THR A 15 -29.15 -23.35 -4.81
C THR A 15 -27.94 -22.47 -4.51
N GLN A 16 -28.20 -21.23 -4.09
CA GLN A 16 -27.15 -20.28 -3.74
C GLN A 16 -26.77 -20.44 -2.26
N PRO A 17 -25.47 -20.43 -1.91
CA PRO A 17 -25.05 -20.45 -0.52
C PRO A 17 -25.33 -19.13 0.19
N GLU A 18 -25.60 -19.20 1.49
CA GLU A 18 -25.39 -18.05 2.36
C GLU A 18 -23.89 -17.96 2.69
N VAL A 19 -23.23 -16.90 2.21
CA VAL A 19 -21.78 -16.72 2.36
C VAL A 19 -21.46 -15.92 3.61
N ARG A 20 -20.55 -16.43 4.45
CA ARG A 20 -20.02 -15.75 5.64
C ARG A 20 -18.50 -15.71 5.61
N GLN A 21 -17.94 -14.54 5.94
CA GLN A 21 -16.50 -14.36 6.11
C GLN A 21 -16.07 -14.75 7.53
N GLN A 22 -15.01 -15.54 7.64
CA GLN A 22 -14.33 -15.86 8.89
C GLN A 22 -12.84 -15.61 8.69
N ALA A 23 -12.30 -14.55 9.30
CA ALA A 23 -10.93 -14.07 9.09
C ALA A 23 -10.61 -13.88 7.58
N LEU A 24 -9.68 -14.68 7.04
CA LEU A 24 -9.25 -14.64 5.64
C LEU A 24 -9.98 -15.67 4.75
N GLN A 25 -11.00 -16.36 5.26
CA GLN A 25 -11.71 -17.42 4.56
C GLN A 25 -13.19 -17.07 4.34
N LEU A 26 -13.75 -17.60 3.27
CA LEU A 26 -15.18 -17.54 2.95
C LEU A 26 -15.80 -18.92 3.11
N TRP A 27 -16.92 -18.99 3.83
CA TRP A 27 -17.68 -20.21 4.06
C TRP A 27 -19.08 -20.04 3.49
N GLY A 28 -19.51 -20.98 2.63
CA GLY A 28 -20.87 -21.06 2.14
C GLY A 28 -21.67 -22.10 2.94
N THR A 29 -22.93 -21.78 3.22
CA THR A 29 -23.90 -22.74 3.75
C THR A 29 -25.06 -22.91 2.77
N TRP A 30 -25.24 -24.12 2.25
CA TRP A 30 -26.34 -24.48 1.36
C TRP A 30 -27.47 -25.12 2.15
N LYS A 31 -28.69 -24.66 1.92
CA LYS A 31 -29.90 -25.29 2.43
C LYS A 31 -30.50 -26.12 1.30
N MET A 32 -30.42 -27.44 1.39
CA MET A 32 -31.11 -28.30 0.43
C MET A 32 -32.63 -28.22 0.65
N PRO A 33 -33.44 -28.19 -0.42
CA PRO A 33 -34.88 -28.38 -0.30
C PRO A 33 -35.17 -29.73 0.38
N LYS A 34 -36.25 -29.81 1.15
CA LYS A 34 -36.70 -31.09 1.71
C LYS A 34 -37.15 -31.99 0.55
N ASP A 35 -36.43 -33.09 0.32
CA ASP A 35 -36.94 -34.21 -0.47
C ASP A 35 -37.85 -35.07 0.43
N GLU A 36 -38.94 -35.60 -0.14
CA GLU A 36 -40.00 -36.33 0.58
C GLU A 36 -39.53 -37.62 1.30
N GLU A 37 -38.31 -38.10 1.03
CA GLU A 37 -37.75 -39.33 1.62
C GLU A 37 -36.71 -39.11 2.74
N ASN A 38 -36.33 -37.87 3.07
CA ASN A 38 -35.30 -37.60 4.08
C ASN A 38 -35.73 -36.49 5.06
N GLU A 39 -36.17 -36.86 6.27
CA GLU A 39 -36.73 -35.94 7.28
C GLU A 39 -35.73 -34.92 7.89
N GLY A 40 -34.47 -34.91 7.47
CA GLY A 40 -33.46 -33.96 7.95
C GLY A 40 -33.12 -32.89 6.91
N SER A 41 -33.28 -31.61 7.22
CA SER A 41 -32.63 -30.53 6.45
C SER A 41 -31.12 -30.58 6.70
N SER A 42 -30.37 -31.32 5.89
CA SER A 42 -28.91 -31.30 5.96
C SER A 42 -28.41 -29.94 5.45
N GLN A 43 -27.78 -29.18 6.34
CA GLN A 43 -27.07 -27.96 5.96
C GLN A 43 -25.64 -28.35 5.58
N GLU A 44 -25.30 -28.20 4.30
CA GLU A 44 -23.93 -28.42 3.85
C GLU A 44 -23.14 -27.12 4.03
N LYS A 45 -22.09 -27.18 4.85
CA LYS A 45 -21.14 -26.08 5.03
C LYS A 45 -19.83 -26.42 4.31
N ARG A 46 -19.44 -25.60 3.35
CA ARG A 46 -18.22 -25.79 2.56
C ARG A 46 -17.44 -24.49 2.43
N GLN A 47 -16.12 -24.58 2.44
CA GLN A 47 -15.25 -23.43 2.18
C GLN A 47 -15.29 -23.06 0.69
N ILE A 48 -15.41 -21.77 0.40
CA ILE A 48 -15.27 -21.22 -0.94
C ILE A 48 -13.80 -20.88 -1.14
N THR A 49 -13.10 -21.64 -1.99
CA THR A 49 -11.68 -21.41 -2.28
C THR A 49 -11.49 -20.23 -3.24
N PRO A 50 -10.31 -19.59 -3.25
CA PRO A 50 -9.99 -18.55 -4.22
C PRO A 50 -10.14 -19.04 -5.67
N GLU A 51 -9.77 -20.29 -5.95
CA GLU A 51 -9.94 -20.89 -7.28
C GLU A 51 -11.40 -21.01 -7.70
N MET A 52 -12.29 -21.45 -6.81
CA MET A 52 -13.73 -21.51 -7.08
C MET A 52 -14.29 -20.13 -7.40
N ALA A 53 -13.94 -19.12 -6.59
CA ALA A 53 -14.36 -17.73 -6.82
C ALA A 53 -13.83 -17.18 -8.15
N LEU A 54 -12.58 -17.50 -8.52
CA LEU A 54 -11.97 -17.07 -9.77
C LEU A 54 -12.69 -17.64 -10.99
N ASN A 55 -13.04 -18.93 -10.94
CA ASN A 55 -13.76 -19.58 -12.03
C ASN A 55 -15.16 -18.99 -12.22
N VAL A 56 -15.87 -18.69 -11.13
CA VAL A 56 -17.16 -17.99 -11.17
C VAL A 56 -16.99 -16.60 -11.79
N PHE A 57 -16.04 -15.78 -11.31
CA PHE A 57 -15.81 -14.44 -11.84
C PHE A 57 -15.38 -14.41 -13.32
N ARG A 58 -14.66 -15.43 -13.78
CA ARG A 58 -14.30 -15.57 -15.20
C ARG A 58 -15.48 -15.93 -16.09
N SER A 59 -16.47 -16.65 -15.56
CA SER A 59 -17.67 -17.06 -16.30
C SER A 59 -18.69 -15.93 -16.51
N MET A 60 -18.55 -14.82 -15.79
CA MET A 60 -19.45 -13.67 -15.89
C MET A 60 -19.36 -12.97 -17.24
N SER A 61 -20.52 -12.63 -17.80
CA SER A 61 -20.62 -11.87 -19.04
C SER A 61 -20.30 -10.38 -18.82
N SER A 62 -19.85 -9.72 -19.89
CA SER A 62 -19.56 -8.27 -19.83
C SER A 62 -20.78 -7.39 -19.55
N ALA A 63 -22.00 -7.89 -19.78
CA ALA A 63 -23.24 -7.20 -19.42
C ALA A 63 -23.47 -7.25 -17.92
N GLU A 64 -23.39 -8.45 -17.31
CA GLU A 64 -23.54 -8.65 -15.86
C GLU A 64 -22.49 -7.85 -15.06
N ILE A 65 -21.26 -7.78 -15.56
CA ILE A 65 -20.19 -6.98 -14.94
C ILE A 65 -20.58 -5.49 -14.91
N ARG A 66 -21.19 -4.97 -15.98
CA ARG A 66 -21.67 -3.58 -16.01
C ARG A 66 -22.87 -3.36 -15.11
N ASP A 67 -23.79 -4.32 -15.05
CA ASP A 67 -24.97 -4.26 -14.19
C ASP A 67 -24.57 -4.22 -12.70
N LEU A 68 -23.46 -4.85 -12.34
CA LEU A 68 -22.84 -4.75 -11.00
C LEU A 68 -22.09 -3.44 -10.73
N GLY A 69 -21.97 -2.57 -11.74
CA GLY A 69 -21.25 -1.30 -11.64
C GLY A 69 -19.73 -1.41 -11.80
N LEU A 70 -19.23 -2.53 -12.35
CA LEU A 70 -17.81 -2.74 -12.61
C LEU A 70 -17.43 -2.46 -14.07
N SER A 71 -16.15 -2.20 -14.31
CA SER A 71 -15.62 -1.90 -15.65
C SER A 71 -14.92 -3.12 -16.24
N ASN A 72 -15.25 -3.45 -17.49
CA ASN A 72 -14.58 -4.52 -18.23
C ASN A 72 -13.11 -4.21 -18.55
N ASP A 73 -12.75 -2.93 -18.65
CA ASP A 73 -11.42 -2.50 -19.09
C ASP A 73 -10.48 -2.19 -17.92
N TYR A 74 -11.04 -1.78 -16.76
CA TYR A 74 -10.25 -1.27 -15.64
C TYR A 74 -10.46 -2.02 -14.31
N ALA A 75 -11.57 -2.75 -14.15
CA ALA A 75 -11.95 -3.30 -12.84
C ALA A 75 -12.77 -4.58 -12.99
N ARG A 76 -12.24 -5.58 -13.70
CA ARG A 76 -12.92 -6.86 -13.81
C ARG A 76 -12.93 -7.61 -12.47
N PRO A 77 -14.03 -8.32 -12.13
CA PRO A 77 -14.13 -9.06 -10.87
C PRO A 77 -13.04 -10.11 -10.67
N ASP A 78 -12.61 -10.79 -11.75
CA ASP A 78 -11.57 -11.81 -11.69
C ASP A 78 -10.20 -11.27 -11.25
N TRP A 79 -9.96 -9.97 -11.40
CA TRP A 79 -8.73 -9.30 -10.97
C TRP A 79 -8.66 -9.03 -9.48
N LEU A 80 -9.77 -9.20 -8.75
CA LEU A 80 -9.79 -9.13 -7.29
C LEU A 80 -9.01 -10.29 -6.65
N ILE A 81 -8.82 -11.39 -7.39
CA ILE A 81 -8.08 -12.57 -6.95
C ILE A 81 -6.66 -12.49 -7.50
N ILE A 82 -5.69 -12.36 -6.61
CA ILE A 82 -4.28 -12.19 -6.97
C ILE A 82 -3.71 -13.54 -7.44
N THR A 83 -3.45 -13.63 -8.74
CA THR A 83 -2.72 -14.75 -9.36
C THR A 83 -1.25 -14.41 -9.62
N VAL A 84 -0.97 -13.13 -9.90
CA VAL A 84 0.38 -12.59 -10.12
C VAL A 84 0.56 -11.40 -9.18
N LEU A 85 1.47 -11.54 -8.22
CA LEU A 85 1.77 -10.48 -7.25
C LEU A 85 2.92 -9.59 -7.78
N PRO A 86 2.71 -8.29 -8.01
CA PRO A 86 3.78 -7.39 -8.47
C PRO A 86 4.77 -7.12 -7.33
N VAL A 87 6.07 -7.20 -7.64
CA VAL A 87 7.14 -6.88 -6.68
C VAL A 87 7.60 -5.44 -6.88
N PRO A 88 7.46 -4.55 -5.88
CA PRO A 88 7.87 -3.17 -6.02
C PRO A 88 9.41 -3.03 -6.14
N PRO A 89 9.90 -2.03 -6.89
CA PRO A 89 11.33 -1.83 -7.10
C PRO A 89 12.02 -1.28 -5.84
N PRO A 90 13.38 -1.37 -5.76
CA PRO A 90 14.14 -0.92 -4.59
C PRO A 90 13.84 0.49 -4.05
N PRO A 91 13.53 1.52 -4.87
CA PRO A 91 13.17 2.84 -4.34
C PRO A 91 11.92 2.86 -3.42
N VAL A 92 11.02 1.89 -3.57
CA VAL A 92 9.83 1.74 -2.72
C VAL A 92 10.14 0.94 -1.44
N ARG A 93 11.19 0.11 -1.49
CA ARG A 93 11.66 -0.77 -0.41
C ARG A 93 13.18 -0.57 -0.16
N PRO A 94 13.59 0.61 0.31
CA PRO A 94 15.00 0.98 0.40
C PRO A 94 15.75 0.13 1.42
N SER A 95 16.95 -0.32 1.09
CA SER A 95 17.85 -0.96 2.04
C SER A 95 18.74 0.07 2.72
N ILE A 96 19.10 -0.20 3.97
CA ILE A 96 19.98 0.64 4.79
C ILE A 96 21.26 -0.15 5.04
N SER A 97 22.39 0.33 4.54
CA SER A 97 23.71 -0.19 4.87
C SER A 97 24.29 0.61 6.05
N MET A 98 24.65 -0.06 7.15
CA MET A 98 25.21 0.62 8.33
C MET A 98 26.55 1.31 8.04
N ASP A 99 27.40 0.70 7.21
CA ASP A 99 28.79 1.16 7.02
C ASP A 99 29.08 1.76 5.64
N GLY A 100 28.06 1.94 4.78
CA GLY A 100 28.22 2.44 3.41
C GLY A 100 29.05 1.55 2.46
N THR A 101 29.67 0.49 2.97
CA THR A 101 30.38 -0.53 2.21
C THR A 101 29.42 -1.64 1.78
N SER A 102 29.61 -2.18 0.58
CA SER A 102 28.78 -3.26 0.03
C SER A 102 28.86 -4.57 0.83
N THR A 103 29.84 -4.68 1.74
CA THR A 103 30.19 -5.86 2.54
C THR A 103 29.71 -5.82 3.99
N GLY A 104 29.17 -4.69 4.47
CA GLY A 104 28.64 -4.56 5.84
C GLY A 104 27.27 -5.20 6.06
N MET A 105 26.83 -5.30 7.31
CA MET A 105 25.48 -5.77 7.67
C MET A 105 24.42 -4.85 7.07
N ARG A 106 23.53 -5.40 6.23
CA ARG A 106 22.44 -4.66 5.57
C ARG A 106 21.13 -4.84 6.33
N GLY A 107 20.51 -3.72 6.70
CA GLY A 107 19.12 -3.68 7.17
C GLY A 107 18.20 -3.51 5.97
N GLU A 108 17.51 -4.58 5.59
CA GLU A 108 16.53 -4.53 4.49
C GLU A 108 15.21 -3.92 4.95
N ASP A 109 14.43 -3.41 4.01
CA ASP A 109 13.09 -2.89 4.28
C ASP A 109 12.12 -4.00 4.72
N ASP A 110 11.15 -3.65 5.56
CA ASP A 110 10.08 -4.54 6.03
C ASP A 110 9.32 -5.25 4.90
N LEU A 111 9.08 -4.58 3.77
CA LEU A 111 8.46 -5.18 2.59
C LEU A 111 9.36 -6.24 1.96
N THR A 112 10.68 -6.02 1.94
CA THR A 112 11.63 -7.01 1.41
C THR A 112 11.63 -8.28 2.25
N TYR A 113 11.61 -8.16 3.59
CA TYR A 113 11.48 -9.32 4.47
C TYR A 113 10.20 -10.10 4.20
N LYS A 114 9.06 -9.40 4.11
CA LYS A 114 7.76 -10.04 3.90
C LYS A 114 7.64 -10.69 2.52
N LEU A 115 8.20 -10.06 1.48
CA LEU A 115 8.31 -10.67 0.13
C LEU A 115 9.13 -11.96 0.16
N GLY A 116 10.22 -11.99 0.95
CA GLY A 116 10.99 -13.21 1.18
C GLY A 116 10.16 -14.33 1.82
N ASP A 117 9.30 -14.00 2.79
CA ASP A 117 8.37 -14.98 3.38
C ASP A 117 7.33 -15.48 2.37
N ILE A 118 6.76 -14.58 1.55
CA ILE A 118 5.78 -14.93 0.51
C ILE A 118 6.41 -15.91 -0.49
N ILE A 119 7.63 -15.66 -0.95
CA ILE A 119 8.33 -16.54 -1.90
C ILE A 119 8.58 -17.91 -1.27
N ARG A 120 9.01 -17.96 0.00
CA ARG A 120 9.20 -19.24 0.72
C ARG A 120 7.90 -20.01 0.86
N ALA A 121 6.82 -19.35 1.32
CA ALA A 121 5.51 -19.99 1.47
C ALA A 121 4.98 -20.51 0.13
N ASN A 122 5.14 -19.74 -0.95
CA ASN A 122 4.75 -20.16 -2.30
C ASN A 122 5.57 -21.37 -2.80
N GLY A 123 6.87 -21.40 -2.49
CA GLY A 123 7.73 -22.55 -2.77
C GLY A 123 7.25 -23.81 -2.06
N ASN A 124 6.86 -23.70 -0.79
CA ASN A 124 6.34 -24.84 0.00
C ASN A 124 5.01 -25.36 -0.56
N VAL A 125 4.07 -24.49 -0.94
CA VAL A 125 2.82 -24.90 -1.60
C VAL A 125 3.10 -25.66 -2.89
N LYS A 126 3.99 -25.12 -3.73
CA LYS A 126 4.37 -25.75 -5.00
C LYS A 126 5.02 -27.11 -4.79
N GLN A 127 5.91 -27.24 -3.82
CA GLN A 127 6.57 -28.49 -3.49
C GLN A 127 5.56 -29.52 -2.95
N ALA A 128 4.71 -29.14 -2.00
CA ALA A 128 3.68 -30.01 -1.44
C ALA A 128 2.71 -30.54 -2.51
N GLN A 129 2.35 -29.70 -3.49
CA GLN A 129 1.55 -30.11 -4.65
C GLN A 129 2.28 -31.13 -5.55
N GLN A 130 3.57 -30.93 -5.81
CA GLN A 130 4.37 -31.83 -6.65
C GLN A 130 4.60 -33.19 -6.01
N GLU A 131 4.79 -33.22 -4.68
CA GLU A 131 5.02 -34.44 -3.91
C GLU A 131 3.73 -35.22 -3.62
N GLY A 132 2.56 -34.68 -3.98
CA GLY A 132 1.28 -35.31 -3.70
C GLY A 132 0.95 -35.36 -2.21
N SER A 133 1.34 -34.30 -1.47
CA SER A 133 1.08 -34.19 -0.04
C SER A 133 -0.43 -34.31 0.26
N PRO A 134 -0.80 -34.89 1.44
CA PRO A 134 -2.19 -34.95 1.87
C PRO A 134 -2.90 -33.60 1.80
N ALA A 135 -4.19 -33.61 1.43
CA ALA A 135 -4.97 -32.39 1.19
C ALA A 135 -5.00 -31.41 2.37
N HIS A 136 -5.02 -31.92 3.61
CA HIS A 136 -5.01 -31.06 4.82
C HIS A 136 -3.69 -30.27 4.95
N ILE A 137 -2.55 -30.91 4.65
CA ILE A 137 -1.22 -30.25 4.71
C ILE A 137 -1.12 -29.17 3.63
N LEU A 138 -1.60 -29.48 2.43
CA LEU A 138 -1.63 -28.52 1.33
C LEU A 138 -2.49 -27.30 1.69
N GLN A 139 -3.66 -27.52 2.29
CA GLN A 139 -4.54 -26.45 2.75
C GLN A 139 -3.88 -25.57 3.83
N ASP A 140 -3.08 -26.14 4.73
CA ASP A 140 -2.33 -25.37 5.74
C ASP A 140 -1.25 -24.48 5.09
N PHE A 141 -0.53 -25.00 4.08
CA PHE A 141 0.45 -24.19 3.34
C PHE A 141 -0.22 -23.09 2.51
N GLU A 142 -1.38 -23.35 1.91
CA GLU A 142 -2.17 -22.33 1.20
C GLU A 142 -2.66 -21.23 2.16
N GLN A 143 -3.15 -21.60 3.34
CA GLN A 143 -3.56 -20.64 4.36
C GLN A 143 -2.38 -19.77 4.83
N LEU A 144 -1.20 -20.36 4.98
CA LEU A 144 0.01 -19.62 5.34
C LEU A 144 0.41 -18.62 4.23
N LEU A 145 0.35 -19.04 2.96
CA LEU A 145 0.60 -18.14 1.84
C LEU A 145 -0.40 -16.98 1.81
N GLN A 146 -1.69 -17.27 1.97
CA GLN A 146 -2.76 -16.27 2.05
C GLN A 146 -2.51 -15.28 3.20
N TYR A 147 -2.08 -15.76 4.36
CA TYR A 147 -1.71 -14.93 5.51
C TYR A 147 -0.56 -13.97 5.18
N HIS A 148 0.52 -14.46 4.54
CA HIS A 148 1.66 -13.62 4.20
C HIS A 148 1.31 -12.55 3.15
N VAL A 149 0.50 -12.88 2.14
CA VAL A 149 0.05 -11.93 1.13
C VAL A 149 -0.90 -10.89 1.73
N ALA A 150 -1.83 -11.31 2.59
CA ALA A 150 -2.76 -10.40 3.27
C ALA A 150 -2.01 -9.40 4.16
N THR A 151 -1.13 -9.90 5.04
CA THR A 151 -0.36 -9.07 5.98
C THR A 151 0.71 -8.19 5.32
N TYR A 152 1.12 -8.50 4.09
CA TYR A 152 1.96 -7.62 3.26
C TYR A 152 1.21 -6.35 2.83
N MET A 153 -0.05 -6.50 2.40
CA MET A 153 -0.90 -5.38 2.00
C MET A 153 -1.41 -4.60 3.22
N ASP A 154 -1.91 -5.32 4.21
CA ASP A 154 -2.48 -4.77 5.43
C ASP A 154 -2.20 -5.68 6.63
N ASN A 155 -1.49 -5.16 7.62
CA ASN A 155 -1.09 -5.93 8.81
C ASN A 155 -2.05 -5.73 9.99
N ASP A 156 -3.04 -4.84 9.86
CA ASP A 156 -4.00 -4.52 10.93
C ASP A 156 -5.38 -5.13 10.64
N ILE A 157 -5.40 -6.35 10.10
CA ILE A 157 -6.64 -7.07 9.77
C ILE A 157 -7.26 -7.64 11.06
N ALA A 158 -8.53 -7.35 11.30
CA ALA A 158 -9.24 -7.84 12.48
C ALA A 158 -9.36 -9.37 12.48
N GLY A 159 -9.08 -10.00 13.63
CA GLY A 159 -9.15 -11.45 13.80
C GLY A 159 -7.98 -12.22 13.18
N VAL A 160 -6.96 -11.54 12.65
CA VAL A 160 -5.74 -12.14 12.09
C VAL A 160 -4.54 -11.69 12.92
N PRO A 161 -3.63 -12.59 13.33
CA PRO A 161 -2.47 -12.21 14.12
C PRO A 161 -1.52 -11.31 13.32
N GLN A 162 -1.01 -10.25 13.94
CA GLN A 162 -0.09 -9.32 13.27
C GLN A 162 1.23 -10.03 12.92
N ALA A 163 1.75 -9.76 11.73
CA ALA A 163 3.07 -10.19 11.34
C ALA A 163 4.12 -9.35 12.07
N LEU A 164 5.00 -10.03 12.80
CA LEU A 164 6.09 -9.43 13.57
C LEU A 164 7.44 -9.69 12.88
N GLN A 165 8.34 -8.73 12.99
CA GLN A 165 9.75 -8.91 12.65
C GLN A 165 10.44 -9.74 13.74
N LYS A 166 11.67 -10.23 13.47
CA LYS A 166 12.49 -10.96 14.45
C LYS A 166 12.71 -10.21 15.76
N SER A 167 12.64 -8.88 15.74
CA SER A 167 12.73 -8.00 16.91
C SER A 167 11.43 -7.87 17.71
N GLY A 168 10.34 -8.54 17.31
CA GLY A 168 9.02 -8.42 17.91
C GLY A 168 8.23 -7.17 17.48
N ARG A 169 8.83 -6.28 16.66
CA ARG A 169 8.15 -5.11 16.11
C ARG A 169 7.19 -5.51 14.99
N PRO A 170 5.95 -4.98 14.92
CA PRO A 170 5.06 -5.20 13.78
C PRO A 170 5.66 -4.74 12.45
N VAL A 171 5.51 -5.55 11.41
CA VAL A 171 5.96 -5.24 10.05
C VAL A 171 5.11 -4.10 9.47
N LYS A 172 5.76 -3.08 8.91
CA LYS A 172 5.06 -1.97 8.25
C LYS A 172 4.54 -2.37 6.86
N SER A 173 3.25 -2.69 6.78
CA SER A 173 2.51 -2.98 5.54
C SER A 173 2.39 -1.78 4.60
N ILE A 174 1.96 -2.04 3.35
CA ILE A 174 1.71 -0.98 2.36
C ILE A 174 0.63 -0.01 2.85
N ARG A 175 -0.50 -0.54 3.38
CA ARG A 175 -1.59 0.29 3.92
C ARG A 175 -1.10 1.21 5.04
N ALA A 176 -0.28 0.69 5.96
CA ALA A 176 0.28 1.46 7.06
C ALA A 176 1.22 2.59 6.59
N ARG A 177 1.90 2.42 5.44
CA ARG A 177 2.72 3.49 4.83
C ARG A 177 1.87 4.61 4.23
N LEU A 178 0.67 4.31 3.75
CA LEU A 178 -0.21 5.27 3.10
C LEU A 178 -1.07 6.05 4.11
N LYS A 179 -1.63 5.35 5.11
CA LYS A 179 -2.53 5.90 6.11
C LYS A 179 -1.79 6.52 7.30
N GLY A 180 -2.47 7.42 8.01
CA GLY A 180 -2.03 7.94 9.31
C GLY A 180 -1.42 9.34 9.23
N LYS A 181 -1.06 9.88 10.40
CA LYS A 181 -0.48 11.23 10.51
C LYS A 181 0.89 11.33 9.83
N GLU A 182 1.71 10.29 10.00
CA GLU A 182 3.03 10.15 9.38
C GLU A 182 3.00 9.35 8.06
N GLY A 183 1.80 8.97 7.59
CA GLY A 183 1.65 8.28 6.32
C GLY A 183 1.92 9.19 5.12
N ARG A 184 2.18 8.61 3.95
CA ARG A 184 2.56 9.36 2.74
C ARG A 184 1.57 10.44 2.35
N LEU A 185 0.26 10.18 2.45
CA LEU A 185 -0.76 11.14 2.00
C LEU A 185 -0.70 12.43 2.84
N ARG A 186 -0.73 12.32 4.17
CA ARG A 186 -0.74 13.50 5.04
C ARG A 186 0.66 14.04 5.30
N GLY A 187 1.62 13.16 5.58
CA GLY A 187 2.97 13.54 6.01
C GLY A 187 3.91 13.92 4.86
N ASN A 188 3.66 13.49 3.63
CA ASN A 188 4.56 13.80 2.50
C ASN A 188 3.90 14.63 1.41
N LEU A 189 2.61 14.40 1.13
CA LEU A 189 1.89 15.13 0.09
C LEU A 189 1.22 16.40 0.61
N MET A 190 0.56 16.36 1.79
CA MET A 190 -0.13 17.54 2.36
C MET A 190 0.79 18.45 3.20
N GLY A 191 1.83 17.89 3.83
CA GLY A 191 2.72 18.64 4.71
C GLY A 191 4.16 18.22 4.54
N LYS A 192 4.85 18.76 3.53
CA LYS A 192 6.26 18.43 3.29
C LYS A 192 7.18 19.38 4.04
N ARG A 193 8.36 18.87 4.44
CA ARG A 193 9.46 19.75 4.83
C ARG A 193 9.92 20.55 3.62
N VAL A 194 10.15 21.84 3.83
CA VAL A 194 10.57 22.77 2.78
C VAL A 194 11.97 23.28 3.11
N ASP A 195 12.79 23.36 2.07
CA ASP A 195 14.10 24.02 2.16
C ASP A 195 13.92 25.55 2.13
N PHE A 196 14.99 26.30 2.39
CA PHE A 196 14.99 27.77 2.40
C PHE A 196 14.00 28.41 3.39
N SER A 197 13.79 27.76 4.54
CA SER A 197 12.98 28.30 5.64
C SER A 197 13.79 28.36 6.93
N ALA A 198 13.45 29.30 7.81
CA ALA A 198 14.04 29.44 9.14
C ALA A 198 12.95 29.74 10.18
N ARG A 199 13.19 29.39 11.43
CA ARG A 199 12.29 29.66 12.56
C ARG A 199 13.11 30.15 13.74
N THR A 200 12.66 31.24 14.36
CA THR A 200 13.23 31.80 15.59
C THR A 200 12.12 32.40 16.46
N VAL A 201 12.46 32.78 17.69
CA VAL A 201 11.55 33.48 18.62
C VAL A 201 11.32 34.92 18.14
N ILE A 202 10.10 35.42 18.31
CA ILE A 202 9.71 36.79 17.96
C ILE A 202 9.90 37.75 19.13
N THR A 203 10.28 38.99 18.81
CA THR A 203 10.36 40.13 19.74
C THR A 203 9.80 41.35 19.03
N GLY A 204 9.02 42.19 19.73
CA GLY A 204 8.47 43.42 19.15
C GLY A 204 9.50 44.55 19.07
N ASP A 205 9.50 45.30 17.97
CA ASP A 205 10.32 46.49 17.77
C ASP A 205 9.43 47.63 17.22
N PRO A 206 9.29 48.76 17.94
CA PRO A 206 8.46 49.88 17.50
C PRO A 206 9.06 50.69 16.34
N ASN A 207 10.32 50.47 15.97
CA ASN A 207 10.98 51.22 14.90
C ASN A 207 10.82 50.58 13.51
N LEU A 208 10.17 49.41 13.43
CA LEU A 208 9.91 48.72 12.16
C LEU A 208 8.55 49.14 11.58
N SER A 209 8.51 49.27 10.26
CA SER A 209 7.28 49.50 9.52
C SER A 209 6.36 48.26 9.56
N LEU A 210 5.07 48.43 9.27
CA LEU A 210 4.07 47.34 9.33
C LEU A 210 4.40 46.15 8.41
N ASP A 211 5.07 46.42 7.30
CA ASP A 211 5.46 45.46 6.26
C ASP A 211 6.91 44.94 6.42
N GLU A 212 7.64 45.40 7.45
CA GLU A 212 9.02 45.00 7.71
C GLU A 212 9.12 43.87 8.74
N VAL A 213 10.15 43.05 8.59
CA VAL A 213 10.50 42.00 9.56
C VAL A 213 12.01 42.01 9.82
N GLY A 214 12.39 42.10 11.09
CA GLY A 214 13.78 42.01 11.51
C GLY A 214 14.34 40.59 11.31
N VAL A 215 15.30 40.43 10.41
CA VAL A 215 15.98 39.13 10.18
C VAL A 215 17.39 39.15 10.79
N PRO A 216 17.72 38.26 11.74
CA PRO A 216 19.07 38.16 12.28
C PRO A 216 20.12 37.86 11.21
N ARG A 217 21.30 38.49 11.32
CA ARG A 217 22.43 38.26 10.38
C ARG A 217 22.87 36.80 10.29
N SER A 218 22.64 35.98 11.32
CA SER A 218 22.91 34.54 11.27
C SER A 218 21.98 33.81 10.29
N ILE A 219 20.69 34.15 10.28
CA ILE A 219 19.69 33.59 9.36
C ILE A 219 19.88 34.16 7.96
N ALA A 220 20.11 35.47 7.83
CA ALA A 220 20.33 36.13 6.55
C ALA A 220 21.59 35.63 5.81
N ARG A 221 22.64 35.24 6.55
CA ARG A 221 23.81 34.56 5.97
C ARG A 221 23.54 33.11 5.59
N THR A 222 22.47 32.50 6.11
CA THR A 222 22.16 31.10 5.84
C THR A 222 21.23 30.94 4.64
N LEU A 223 20.13 31.70 4.62
CA LEU A 223 19.15 31.71 3.54
C LEU A 223 19.74 32.37 2.29
N THR A 224 19.44 31.84 1.12
CA THR A 224 19.93 32.36 -0.17
C THR A 224 18.78 32.51 -1.14
N TYR A 225 18.94 33.43 -2.08
CA TYR A 225 18.01 33.65 -3.18
C TYR A 225 18.77 33.50 -4.50
N PRO A 226 18.32 32.63 -5.43
CA PRO A 226 18.97 32.47 -6.71
C PRO A 226 18.64 33.67 -7.61
N GLU A 227 19.61 34.56 -7.82
CA GLU A 227 19.49 35.70 -8.73
C GLU A 227 20.25 35.41 -10.03
N THR A 228 19.56 35.51 -11.17
CA THR A 228 20.17 35.35 -12.49
C THR A 228 21.03 36.55 -12.84
N VAL A 229 22.23 36.32 -13.36
CA VAL A 229 23.15 37.39 -13.79
C VAL A 229 22.58 38.10 -15.01
N THR A 230 22.50 39.42 -14.92
CA THR A 230 22.10 40.33 -15.99
C THR A 230 23.16 41.43 -16.12
N PRO A 231 23.23 42.13 -17.27
CA PRO A 231 24.15 43.26 -17.42
C PRO A 231 23.96 44.36 -16.36
N TYR A 232 22.77 44.48 -15.76
CA TYR A 232 22.44 45.49 -14.76
C TYR A 232 22.94 45.15 -13.35
N ASN A 233 22.91 43.87 -12.97
CA ASN A 233 23.29 43.43 -11.61
C ASN A 233 24.71 42.84 -11.54
N ILE A 234 25.41 42.69 -12.66
CA ILE A 234 26.73 42.04 -12.72
C ILE A 234 27.75 42.65 -11.75
N GLY A 235 27.82 43.99 -11.66
CA GLY A 235 28.75 44.66 -10.74
C GLY A 235 28.43 44.36 -9.27
N LYS A 236 27.13 44.41 -8.91
CA LYS A 236 26.65 44.11 -7.56
C LYS A 236 26.89 42.64 -7.19
N LEU A 237 26.51 41.71 -8.07
CA LEU A 237 26.68 40.28 -7.82
C LEU A 237 28.16 39.89 -7.73
N HIS A 238 29.02 40.50 -8.55
CA HIS A 238 30.46 40.29 -8.46
C HIS A 238 31.01 40.69 -7.09
N GLN A 239 30.57 41.83 -6.54
CA GLN A 239 30.95 42.26 -5.19
C GLN A 239 30.45 41.30 -4.09
N LEU A 240 29.20 40.82 -4.20
CA LEU A 240 28.66 39.83 -3.24
C LEU A 240 29.46 38.52 -3.25
N VAL A 241 29.94 38.09 -4.42
CA VAL A 241 30.82 36.93 -4.55
C VAL A 241 32.19 37.21 -3.94
N GLN A 242 32.75 38.41 -4.12
CA GLN A 242 34.02 38.82 -3.49
C GLN A 242 33.95 38.82 -1.96
N ASN A 243 32.84 39.29 -1.38
CA ASN A 243 32.63 39.29 0.08
C ASN A 243 32.49 37.86 0.66
N GLY A 244 32.11 36.89 -0.17
CA GLY A 244 32.00 35.48 0.21
C GLY A 244 30.82 35.17 1.15
N PRO A 245 30.80 33.96 1.75
CA PRO A 245 29.64 33.45 2.49
C PRO A 245 29.57 33.89 3.97
N ASN A 246 30.67 34.40 4.53
CA ASN A 246 30.79 34.68 5.96
C ASN A 246 30.38 36.11 6.34
N GLU A 247 30.50 37.03 5.38
CA GLU A 247 30.20 38.45 5.54
C GLU A 247 28.85 38.80 4.89
N HIS A 248 28.12 39.74 5.49
CA HIS A 248 26.85 40.23 4.95
C HIS A 248 27.00 41.71 4.57
N PRO A 249 26.65 42.13 3.33
CA PRO A 249 26.06 41.34 2.24
C PRO A 249 27.07 40.44 1.49
N GLY A 250 26.69 39.20 1.16
CA GLY A 250 27.57 38.22 0.50
C GLY A 250 26.82 37.10 -0.24
N ALA A 251 27.55 36.17 -0.87
CA ALA A 251 27.00 35.06 -1.66
C ALA A 251 27.62 33.70 -1.28
N LYS A 252 26.87 32.61 -1.48
CA LYS A 252 27.32 31.23 -1.15
C LYS A 252 27.73 30.38 -2.34
N TYR A 253 26.96 30.44 -3.41
CA TYR A 253 27.11 29.55 -4.55
C TYR A 253 27.06 30.36 -5.84
N VAL A 254 27.87 29.94 -6.81
CA VAL A 254 27.81 30.40 -8.20
C VAL A 254 27.50 29.19 -9.05
N ILE A 255 26.32 29.19 -9.67
CA ILE A 255 25.88 28.14 -10.58
C ILE A 255 26.25 28.61 -11.99
N ARG A 256 26.98 27.76 -12.73
CA ARG A 256 27.38 28.01 -14.11
C ARG A 256 26.38 27.40 -15.08
#